data_AF-A0A534B1K7-F1
#
_entry.id   AF-A0A534B1K7-F1
#
_cell.length_a   1.000
_cell.length_b   1.000
_cell.length_c   1.000
_cell.angle_alpha   90.00
_cell.angle_beta   90.00
_cell.angle_gamma   90.00
#
_symmetry.space_group_name_H-M   'P 1'
#
loop_
_entity.id
_entity.type
_entity.pdbx_description
1 polymer ?
#
loop_
_entity_poly.entity_id
_entity_poly.type
_entity_poly.pdbx_seq_one_letter_code
_entity_poly.pdbx_strand_id
1 'polypeptide(L)'
;MRAPARRGRRSCRASAATQTPTILRAVRRSRPGKWVPDTSSIGSRCSRPATKWTRAARLSASASRGERDTVALTLLGGVADQYFQVLALRERIAIARANSEAVSKVLAAVQARFDAGVANPVDLASQKAAFAATRIVVSDLEQSEVEARAALALLLGRAPENFDVAGKSLDPLKEPAVAPGLPAELLTRRPDIAAAEANLQAANANLAAARAAMLPSLTLTASGGVQNPVLPGTINTISGAGPSGAVAANLTQVIFDHGKLRAQRDETLARERELLATYREAVLAALVDVEKALSALEHLKAVEEFQRVNVNESERAFEGARVRYERGSGDFLTLLELQRTLYAARDQFTQYKLARLHSLVALCKALGGGWSG
;
A
#
# COMPACT_ATOMS: atom_id res chain seq x y z
N MET A 1 -14.62 70.99 5.66
CA MET A 1 -14.13 69.61 5.40
C MET A 1 -13.51 69.05 6.68
N ARG A 2 -14.22 68.18 7.41
CA ARG A 2 -13.67 67.40 8.54
C ARG A 2 -14.24 65.98 8.43
N ALA A 3 -13.35 65.01 8.22
CA ALA A 3 -13.69 63.59 8.15
C ALA A 3 -13.87 63.01 9.56
N PRO A 4 -14.86 62.12 9.81
CA PRO A 4 -14.91 61.33 11.03
C PRO A 4 -14.33 59.92 10.85
N ALA A 5 -13.76 59.43 11.95
CA ALA A 5 -12.98 58.22 12.10
C ALA A 5 -13.72 56.91 11.80
N ARG A 6 -13.06 56.00 11.05
CA ARG A 6 -13.48 54.60 10.90
C ARG A 6 -13.17 53.80 12.17
N ARG A 7 -14.20 53.48 12.97
CA ARG A 7 -14.15 52.41 13.98
C ARG A 7 -14.19 51.04 13.27
N GLY A 8 -13.09 50.29 13.33
CA GLY A 8 -12.99 48.95 12.81
C GLY A 8 -13.89 47.97 13.56
N ARG A 9 -14.85 47.35 12.86
CA ARG A 9 -15.57 46.15 13.33
C ARG A 9 -14.62 44.96 13.21
N ARG A 10 -14.06 44.50 14.34
CA ARG A 10 -13.41 43.18 14.41
C ARG A 10 -14.52 42.12 14.53
N SER A 11 -14.89 41.51 13.42
CA SER A 11 -15.71 40.29 13.41
C SER A 11 -14.84 39.11 13.88
N CYS A 12 -15.24 38.43 14.96
CA CYS A 12 -14.70 37.13 15.30
C CYS A 12 -15.01 36.14 14.18
N ARG A 13 -14.01 35.79 13.34
CA ARG A 13 -14.09 34.59 12.49
C ARG A 13 -14.01 33.36 13.40
N ALA A 14 -15.16 32.77 13.69
CA ALA A 14 -15.29 31.50 14.40
C ALA A 14 -15.35 30.36 13.37
N SER A 15 -14.22 29.74 13.03
CA SER A 15 -14.17 28.65 12.04
C SER A 15 -14.42 27.25 12.62
N ALA A 16 -14.91 27.13 13.87
CA ALA A 16 -15.16 25.84 14.52
C ALA A 16 -16.24 25.92 15.63
N ALA A 17 -17.17 26.87 15.53
CA ALA A 17 -18.31 26.94 16.45
C ALA A 17 -19.53 26.31 15.77
N THR A 18 -20.09 25.25 16.37
CA THR A 18 -21.37 24.69 15.94
C THR A 18 -22.47 25.68 16.35
N GLN A 19 -22.92 26.50 15.41
CA GLN A 19 -24.05 27.41 15.62
C GLN A 19 -25.35 26.64 15.40
N THR A 20 -26.04 26.29 16.48
CA THR A 20 -27.40 25.75 16.39
C THR A 20 -28.41 26.83 16.74
N PRO A 21 -29.33 27.19 15.81
CA PRO A 21 -30.49 28.00 16.17
C PRO A 21 -31.37 27.14 17.09
N THR A 22 -31.70 27.65 18.28
CA THR A 22 -32.58 26.95 19.22
C THR A 22 -33.74 27.87 19.58
N ILE A 23 -34.96 27.43 19.30
CA ILE A 23 -36.19 28.09 19.75
C ILE A 23 -36.64 27.38 21.02
N LEU A 24 -36.55 28.06 22.17
CA LEU A 24 -37.03 27.54 23.46
C LEU A 24 -38.26 28.34 23.91
N ARG A 25 -39.34 27.62 24.23
CA ARG A 25 -40.61 28.18 24.73
C ARG A 25 -40.82 27.69 26.17
N ALA A 26 -40.65 28.57 27.15
CA ALA A 26 -40.90 28.26 28.55
C ALA A 26 -42.37 28.54 28.92
N VAL A 27 -42.99 27.64 29.68
CA VAL A 27 -44.40 27.75 30.13
C VAL A 27 -44.43 27.66 31.65
N ARG A 28 -45.07 28.64 32.32
CA ARG A 28 -45.23 28.67 33.78
C ARG A 28 -46.71 28.44 34.14
N ARG A 29 -46.95 27.71 35.23
CA ARG A 29 -48.32 27.40 35.72
C ARG A 29 -48.79 28.51 36.68
N SER A 30 -49.82 29.26 36.31
CA SER A 30 -50.44 30.29 37.17
C SER A 30 -51.91 29.96 37.47
N ARG A 31 -52.21 29.46 38.68
CA ARG A 31 -53.57 29.10 39.18
C ARG A 31 -54.33 28.11 38.26
N PRO A 32 -55.43 27.44 38.71
CA PRO A 32 -55.86 26.23 38.04
C PRO A 32 -56.53 26.57 36.70
N GLY A 33 -55.94 26.09 35.59
CA GLY A 33 -56.62 25.99 34.30
C GLY A 33 -55.99 26.71 33.10
N LYS A 34 -54.95 27.54 33.24
CA LYS A 34 -54.30 28.18 32.07
C LYS A 34 -52.77 28.04 32.08
N TRP A 35 -52.25 27.44 31.01
CA TRP A 35 -50.83 27.41 30.66
C TRP A 35 -50.53 28.68 29.85
N VAL A 36 -49.75 29.61 30.40
CA VAL A 36 -49.33 30.82 29.68
C VAL A 36 -47.86 30.64 29.24
N PRO A 37 -47.56 30.77 27.93
CA PRO A 37 -46.18 30.86 27.45
C PRO A 37 -45.60 32.21 27.90
N ASP A 38 -44.56 32.19 28.72
CA ASP A 38 -44.10 33.38 29.46
C ASP A 38 -42.95 34.11 28.74
N THR A 39 -42.18 33.41 27.90
CA THR A 39 -41.06 34.02 27.15
C THR A 39 -40.83 33.32 25.81
N SER A 40 -40.49 34.11 24.79
CA SER A 40 -39.93 33.63 23.52
C SER A 40 -38.55 34.27 23.32
N SER A 41 -37.57 33.45 22.98
CA SER A 41 -36.20 33.89 22.70
C SER A 41 -35.71 33.28 21.40
N ILE A 42 -35.06 34.10 20.58
CA ILE A 42 -34.34 33.67 19.38
C ILE A 42 -32.88 34.06 19.62
N GLY A 43 -31.99 33.07 19.68
CA GLY A 43 -30.59 33.32 20.01
C GLY A 43 -29.63 32.31 19.39
N SER A 44 -28.38 32.72 19.31
CA SER A 44 -27.24 31.89 18.91
C SER A 44 -26.49 31.44 20.16
N ARG A 45 -26.16 30.16 20.26
CA ARG A 45 -25.37 29.60 21.35
C ARG A 45 -23.98 29.24 20.83
N CYS A 46 -22.94 29.68 21.53
CA CYS A 46 -21.56 29.27 21.29
C CYS A 46 -21.06 28.52 22.53
N SER A 47 -20.69 27.25 22.35
CA SER A 47 -19.95 26.47 23.34
C SER A 47 -18.59 26.10 22.76
N ARG A 48 -17.56 26.09 23.60
CA ARG A 48 -16.19 25.74 23.20
C ARG A 48 -15.73 24.52 24.02
N PRO A 49 -15.86 23.29 23.50
CA PRO A 49 -15.34 22.12 24.20
C PRO A 49 -13.81 22.09 24.18
N ALA A 50 -13.21 21.35 25.11
CA ALA A 50 -11.77 21.24 25.29
C ALA A 50 -11.05 20.78 24.01
N THR A 51 -9.98 21.51 23.64
CA THR A 51 -9.27 21.43 22.35
C THR A 51 -8.53 20.11 22.09
N LYS A 52 -8.32 19.26 23.10
CA LYS A 52 -7.44 18.08 23.02
C LYS A 52 -7.98 16.96 22.11
N TRP A 53 -9.29 16.71 22.12
CA TRP A 53 -9.94 15.70 21.26
C TRP A 53 -9.80 16.01 19.76
N THR A 54 -9.82 17.30 19.41
CA THR A 54 -9.65 17.72 18.01
C THR A 54 -8.24 17.47 17.48
N ARG A 55 -7.22 17.43 18.36
CA ARG A 55 -5.83 17.11 17.98
C ARG A 55 -5.69 15.62 17.67
N ALA A 56 -6.23 14.74 18.51
CA ALA A 56 -6.22 13.30 18.27
C ALA A 56 -6.91 12.95 16.94
N ALA A 57 -8.10 13.53 16.68
CA ALA A 57 -8.82 13.31 15.43
C ALA A 57 -8.04 13.73 14.17
N ARG A 58 -7.28 14.83 14.24
CA ARG A 58 -6.42 15.26 13.12
C ARG A 58 -5.24 14.31 12.88
N LEU A 59 -4.65 13.78 13.95
CA LEU A 59 -3.54 12.83 13.88
C LEU A 59 -3.99 11.47 13.33
N SER A 60 -5.17 11.00 13.73
CA SER A 60 -5.79 9.82 13.10
C SER A 60 -6.05 10.03 11.62
N ALA A 61 -6.50 11.23 11.21
CA ALA A 61 -6.67 11.55 9.80
C ALA A 61 -5.35 11.58 9.01
N SER A 62 -4.22 11.96 9.62
CA SER A 62 -2.90 11.81 8.98
C SER A 62 -2.45 10.35 8.91
N ALA A 63 -2.74 9.54 9.93
CA ALA A 63 -2.43 8.10 9.90
C ALA A 63 -3.16 7.40 8.74
N SER A 64 -4.46 7.65 8.58
CA SER A 64 -5.24 7.09 7.46
C SER A 64 -4.74 7.56 6.09
N ARG A 65 -4.15 8.76 6.00
CA ARG A 65 -3.48 9.20 4.77
C ARG A 65 -2.23 8.37 4.49
N GLY A 66 -1.38 8.13 5.48
CA GLY A 66 -0.21 7.26 5.36
C GLY A 66 -0.58 5.83 4.98
N GLU A 67 -1.61 5.25 5.62
CA GLU A 67 -2.11 3.91 5.28
C GLU A 67 -2.54 3.78 3.81
N ARG A 68 -3.26 4.79 3.29
CA ARG A 68 -3.62 4.85 1.86
C ARG A 68 -2.38 4.91 0.96
N ASP A 69 -1.36 5.69 1.32
CA ASP A 69 -0.13 5.80 0.54
C ASP A 69 0.68 4.49 0.59
N THR A 70 0.69 3.78 1.72
CA THR A 70 1.26 2.43 1.85
C THR A 70 0.55 1.41 0.96
N VAL A 71 -0.78 1.44 0.93
CA VAL A 71 -1.56 0.57 0.03
C VAL A 71 -1.25 0.90 -1.43
N ALA A 72 -1.17 2.18 -1.79
CA ALA A 72 -0.82 2.59 -3.14
C ALA A 72 0.59 2.12 -3.55
N LEU A 73 1.58 2.24 -2.68
CA LEU A 73 2.95 1.77 -2.93
C LEU A 73 3.01 0.25 -3.08
N THR A 74 2.33 -0.49 -2.20
CA THR A 74 2.22 -1.95 -2.27
C THR A 74 1.55 -2.39 -3.56
N LEU A 75 0.45 -1.72 -3.96
CA LEU A 75 -0.26 -1.99 -5.20
C LEU A 75 0.61 -1.73 -6.43
N LEU A 76 1.24 -0.55 -6.52
CA LEU A 76 2.11 -0.18 -7.65
C LEU A 76 3.24 -1.18 -7.83
N GLY A 77 3.89 -1.56 -6.73
CA GLY A 77 4.96 -2.51 -6.82
C GLY A 77 4.47 -3.95 -7.05
N GLY A 78 3.27 -4.32 -6.58
CA GLY A 78 2.63 -5.59 -6.97
C GLY A 78 2.29 -5.65 -8.47
N VAL A 79 1.84 -4.54 -9.06
CA VAL A 79 1.64 -4.41 -10.51
C VAL A 79 2.96 -4.56 -11.26
N ALA A 80 4.03 -3.91 -10.79
CA ALA A 80 5.35 -4.02 -11.41
C ALA A 80 5.91 -5.45 -11.34
N ASP A 81 5.86 -6.09 -10.17
CA ASP A 81 6.28 -7.48 -9.98
C ASP A 81 5.53 -8.42 -10.93
N GLN A 82 4.20 -8.29 -10.98
CA GLN A 82 3.38 -9.14 -11.83
C GLN A 82 3.58 -8.89 -13.32
N TYR A 83 3.84 -7.64 -13.72
CA TYR A 83 4.19 -7.30 -15.09
C TYR A 83 5.52 -7.97 -15.51
N PHE A 84 6.55 -7.92 -14.66
CA PHE A 84 7.82 -8.61 -14.94
C PHE A 84 7.67 -10.12 -14.97
N GLN A 85 6.80 -10.69 -14.12
CA GLN A 85 6.47 -12.12 -14.16
C GLN A 85 5.89 -12.53 -15.53
N VAL A 86 4.95 -11.75 -16.09
CA VAL A 86 4.38 -12.02 -17.43
C VAL A 86 5.46 -11.97 -18.50
N LEU A 87 6.33 -10.95 -18.50
CA LEU A 87 7.41 -10.84 -19.48
C LEU A 87 8.43 -11.97 -19.36
N ALA A 88 8.78 -12.37 -18.13
CA ALA A 88 9.67 -13.50 -17.88
C ALA A 88 9.08 -14.82 -18.39
N LEU A 89 7.79 -15.06 -18.14
CA LEU A 89 7.10 -16.24 -18.65
C LEU A 89 7.09 -16.27 -20.18
N ARG A 90 6.88 -15.13 -20.85
CA ARG A 90 6.95 -15.04 -22.32
C ARG A 90 8.33 -15.36 -22.87
N GLU A 91 9.39 -14.86 -22.21
CA GLU A 91 10.78 -15.19 -22.58
C GLU A 91 11.06 -16.68 -22.37
N ARG A 92 10.60 -17.26 -21.26
CA ARG A 92 10.73 -18.70 -20.96
C ARG A 92 9.95 -19.55 -21.96
N ILE A 93 8.74 -19.15 -22.38
CA ILE A 93 7.98 -19.81 -23.45
C ILE A 93 8.77 -19.77 -24.76
N ALA A 94 9.39 -18.64 -25.09
CA ALA A 94 10.22 -18.53 -26.30
C ALA A 94 11.44 -19.49 -26.25
N ILE A 95 12.13 -19.55 -25.09
CA ILE A 95 13.25 -20.49 -24.86
C ILE A 95 12.78 -21.95 -24.95
N ALA A 96 11.65 -22.29 -24.32
CA ALA A 96 11.08 -23.63 -24.33
C ALA A 96 10.63 -24.07 -25.73
N ARG A 97 10.04 -23.16 -26.51
CA ARG A 97 9.67 -23.42 -27.92
C ARG A 97 10.91 -23.61 -28.79
N ALA A 98 11.94 -22.78 -28.64
CA ALA A 98 13.21 -22.94 -29.34
C ALA A 98 13.91 -24.27 -29.00
N ASN A 99 13.87 -24.67 -27.72
CA ASN A 99 14.35 -25.99 -27.30
C ASN A 99 13.55 -27.11 -27.94
N SER A 100 12.21 -27.06 -27.90
CA SER A 100 11.34 -28.07 -28.54
C SER A 100 11.61 -28.20 -30.04
N GLU A 101 11.87 -27.09 -30.73
CA GLU A 101 12.27 -27.11 -32.13
C GLU A 101 13.64 -27.80 -32.32
N ALA A 102 14.63 -27.49 -31.48
CA ALA A 102 15.93 -28.16 -31.51
C ALA A 102 15.80 -29.68 -31.27
N VAL A 103 15.02 -30.09 -30.26
CA VAL A 103 14.74 -31.50 -29.96
C VAL A 103 14.06 -32.20 -31.14
N SER A 104 13.15 -31.50 -31.83
CA SER A 104 12.46 -32.03 -33.01
C SER A 104 13.41 -32.29 -34.19
N LYS A 105 14.41 -31.43 -34.40
CA LYS A 105 15.44 -31.60 -35.43
C LYS A 105 16.32 -32.81 -35.12
N VAL A 106 16.72 -32.97 -33.85
CA VAL A 106 17.47 -34.15 -33.41
C VAL A 106 16.62 -35.42 -33.54
N LEU A 107 15.32 -35.38 -33.20
CA LEU A 107 14.41 -36.52 -33.40
C LEU A 107 14.32 -36.95 -34.86
N ALA A 108 14.23 -35.99 -35.79
CA ALA A 108 14.22 -36.30 -37.22
C ALA A 108 15.52 -36.99 -37.67
N ALA A 109 16.68 -36.52 -37.17
CA ALA A 109 17.97 -37.15 -37.46
C ALA A 109 18.07 -38.58 -36.87
N VAL A 110 17.62 -38.79 -35.64
CA VAL A 110 17.60 -40.11 -34.99
C VAL A 110 16.67 -41.06 -35.74
N GLN A 111 15.48 -40.60 -36.14
CA GLN A 111 14.52 -41.40 -36.92
C GLN A 111 15.11 -41.80 -38.27
N ALA A 112 15.73 -40.87 -39.01
CA ALA A 112 16.38 -41.19 -40.29
C ALA A 112 17.48 -42.25 -40.15
N ARG A 113 18.28 -42.20 -39.07
CA ARG A 113 19.30 -43.23 -38.79
C ARG A 113 18.70 -44.57 -38.38
N PHE A 114 17.57 -44.56 -37.67
CA PHE A 114 16.82 -45.76 -37.32
C PHE A 114 16.24 -46.44 -38.56
N ASP A 115 15.64 -45.66 -39.46
CA ASP A 115 15.07 -46.16 -40.72
C ASP A 115 16.15 -46.72 -41.65
N ALA A 116 17.37 -46.20 -41.56
CA ALA A 116 18.57 -46.74 -42.23
C ALA A 116 19.20 -47.96 -41.52
N GLY A 117 18.65 -48.41 -40.39
CA GLY A 117 19.14 -49.56 -39.62
C GLY A 117 20.41 -49.30 -38.79
N VAL A 118 20.80 -48.04 -38.60
CA VAL A 118 22.06 -47.64 -37.94
C VAL A 118 21.85 -47.21 -36.48
N ALA A 119 20.63 -46.81 -36.09
CA ALA A 119 20.31 -46.37 -34.74
C ALA A 119 19.58 -47.43 -33.91
N ASN A 120 19.76 -47.38 -32.58
CA ASN A 120 19.14 -48.28 -31.62
C ASN A 120 17.66 -47.88 -31.37
N PRO A 121 16.70 -48.83 -31.31
CA PRO A 121 15.33 -48.57 -30.87
C PRO A 121 15.22 -47.76 -29.56
N VAL A 122 16.16 -47.97 -28.62
CA VAL A 122 16.22 -47.26 -27.34
C VAL A 122 16.47 -45.77 -27.53
N ASP A 123 17.35 -45.38 -28.44
CA ASP A 123 17.67 -43.97 -28.72
C ASP A 123 16.46 -43.26 -29.32
N LEU A 124 15.76 -43.93 -30.25
CA LEU A 124 14.56 -43.40 -30.86
C LEU A 124 13.44 -43.20 -29.83
N ALA A 125 13.18 -44.20 -28.99
CA ALA A 125 12.18 -44.10 -27.93
C ALA A 125 12.52 -42.99 -26.93
N SER A 126 13.80 -42.90 -26.53
CA SER A 126 14.29 -41.86 -25.60
C SER A 126 14.12 -40.45 -26.18
N GLN A 127 14.40 -40.27 -27.47
CA GLN A 127 14.24 -38.98 -28.13
C GLN A 127 12.77 -38.59 -28.33
N LYS A 128 11.89 -39.57 -28.63
CA LYS A 128 10.43 -39.33 -28.67
C LYS A 128 9.89 -38.88 -27.32
N ALA A 129 10.33 -39.54 -26.24
CA ALA A 129 9.99 -39.14 -24.88
C ALA A 129 10.52 -37.74 -24.54
N ALA A 130 11.76 -37.41 -24.91
CA ALA A 130 12.33 -36.07 -24.72
C ALA A 130 11.53 -34.99 -25.46
N PHE A 131 11.14 -35.25 -26.72
CA PHE A 131 10.30 -34.31 -27.48
C PHE A 131 8.94 -34.09 -26.81
N ALA A 132 8.26 -35.17 -26.40
CA ALA A 132 7.00 -35.07 -25.68
C ALA A 132 7.14 -34.26 -24.37
N ALA A 133 8.21 -34.49 -23.60
CA ALA A 133 8.50 -33.73 -22.39
C ALA A 133 8.67 -32.23 -22.66
N THR A 134 9.32 -31.83 -23.76
CA THR A 134 9.42 -30.39 -24.12
C THR A 134 8.07 -29.76 -24.43
N ARG A 135 7.13 -30.52 -25.03
CA ARG A 135 5.78 -30.03 -25.33
C ARG A 135 4.96 -29.81 -24.07
N ILE A 136 5.11 -30.69 -23.07
CA ILE A 136 4.49 -30.52 -21.75
C ILE A 136 4.96 -29.21 -21.12
N VAL A 137 6.28 -28.99 -21.07
CA VAL A 137 6.86 -27.77 -20.48
C VAL A 137 6.38 -26.49 -21.17
N VAL A 138 6.26 -26.49 -22.50
CA VAL A 138 5.68 -25.34 -23.24
C VAL A 138 4.24 -25.09 -22.81
N SER A 139 3.41 -26.14 -22.72
CA SER A 139 2.01 -26.03 -22.30
C SER A 139 1.88 -25.50 -20.86
N ASP A 140 2.72 -25.98 -19.94
CA ASP A 140 2.69 -25.55 -18.53
C ASP A 140 3.09 -24.07 -18.38
N LEU A 141 4.07 -23.61 -19.16
CA LEU A 141 4.48 -22.21 -19.17
C LEU A 141 3.40 -21.31 -19.79
N GLU A 142 2.72 -21.77 -20.84
CA GLU A 142 1.58 -21.06 -21.44
C GLU A 142 0.42 -20.92 -20.45
N GLN A 143 0.10 -21.98 -19.71
CA GLN A 143 -0.89 -21.93 -18.64
C GLN A 143 -0.48 -20.95 -17.52
N SER A 144 0.79 -20.98 -17.11
CA SER A 144 1.32 -20.04 -16.12
C SER A 144 1.24 -18.58 -16.60
N GLU A 145 1.41 -18.32 -17.90
CA GLU A 145 1.28 -16.97 -18.49
C GLU A 145 -0.17 -16.50 -18.48
N VAL A 146 -1.15 -17.38 -18.69
CA VAL A 146 -2.58 -17.09 -18.52
C VAL A 146 -2.90 -16.68 -17.10
N GLU A 147 -2.43 -17.44 -16.10
CA GLU A 147 -2.66 -17.15 -14.68
C GLU A 147 -1.99 -15.83 -14.26
N ALA A 148 -0.74 -15.61 -14.69
CA ALA A 148 -0.03 -14.38 -14.37
C ALA A 148 -0.71 -13.14 -14.95
N ARG A 149 -1.21 -13.24 -16.18
CA ARG A 149 -1.95 -12.18 -16.87
C ARG A 149 -3.31 -11.91 -16.24
N ALA A 150 -4.02 -12.95 -15.80
CA ALA A 150 -5.28 -12.80 -15.07
C ALA A 150 -5.07 -12.09 -13.71
N ALA A 151 -4.03 -12.44 -12.97
CA ALA A 151 -3.68 -11.76 -11.72
C ALA A 151 -3.27 -10.29 -11.95
N LEU A 152 -2.57 -9.97 -13.04
CA LEU A 152 -2.27 -8.58 -13.41
C LEU A 152 -3.54 -7.81 -13.78
N ALA A 153 -4.47 -8.42 -14.52
CA ALA A 153 -5.76 -7.81 -14.84
C ALA A 153 -6.54 -7.44 -13.58
N LEU A 154 -6.55 -8.33 -12.58
CA LEU A 154 -7.18 -8.10 -11.28
C LEU A 154 -6.58 -6.88 -10.55
N LEU A 155 -5.25 -6.78 -10.50
CA LEU A 155 -4.55 -5.64 -9.87
C LEU A 155 -4.86 -4.31 -10.57
N LEU A 156 -5.15 -4.34 -11.88
CA LEU A 156 -5.54 -3.18 -12.66
C LEU A 156 -7.06 -2.91 -12.66
N GLY A 157 -7.84 -3.74 -11.95
CA GLY A 157 -9.30 -3.65 -11.90
C GLY A 157 -9.98 -3.91 -13.24
N ARG A 158 -9.40 -4.75 -14.09
CA ARG A 158 -9.92 -5.12 -15.42
C ARG A 158 -10.37 -6.58 -15.47
N ALA A 159 -11.33 -6.87 -16.35
CA ALA A 159 -11.73 -8.25 -16.63
C ALA A 159 -10.60 -9.01 -17.39
N PRO A 160 -10.37 -10.30 -17.10
CA PRO A 160 -9.27 -11.05 -17.68
C PRO A 160 -9.48 -11.45 -19.15
N GLU A 161 -10.72 -11.57 -19.63
CA GLU A 161 -11.07 -12.18 -20.93
C GLU A 161 -10.50 -11.47 -22.17
N ASN A 162 -10.07 -10.21 -22.06
CA ASN A 162 -9.43 -9.47 -23.16
C ASN A 162 -8.24 -8.63 -22.68
N PHE A 163 -7.66 -8.99 -21.53
CA PHE A 163 -6.53 -8.26 -20.99
C PHE A 163 -5.24 -8.82 -21.57
N ASP A 164 -4.48 -7.99 -22.28
CA ASP A 164 -3.15 -8.31 -22.77
C ASP A 164 -2.14 -7.21 -22.40
N VAL A 165 -0.87 -7.59 -22.37
CA VAL A 165 0.25 -6.78 -21.91
C VAL A 165 1.19 -6.56 -23.09
N ALA A 166 1.67 -5.33 -23.28
CA ALA A 166 2.71 -5.07 -24.28
C ALA A 166 4.07 -5.61 -23.80
N GLY A 167 4.82 -6.26 -24.69
CA GLY A 167 6.18 -6.74 -24.43
C GLY A 167 6.31 -8.27 -24.50
N LYS A 168 7.49 -8.73 -24.92
CA LYS A 168 7.78 -10.15 -25.19
C LYS A 168 8.91 -10.74 -24.35
N SER A 169 9.75 -9.91 -23.74
CA SER A 169 10.97 -10.31 -23.03
C SER A 169 11.40 -9.23 -22.04
N LEU A 170 12.27 -9.60 -21.11
CA LEU A 170 12.89 -8.73 -20.11
C LEU A 170 14.05 -7.88 -20.67
N ASP A 171 14.67 -8.28 -21.79
CA ASP A 171 15.87 -7.64 -22.34
C ASP A 171 15.79 -6.12 -22.64
N PRO A 172 14.67 -5.55 -23.11
CA PRO A 172 14.62 -4.11 -23.42
C PRO A 172 14.49 -3.22 -22.17
N LEU A 173 14.39 -3.78 -20.96
CA LEU A 173 14.18 -3.01 -19.74
C LEU A 173 15.49 -2.37 -19.26
N LYS A 174 15.51 -1.03 -19.18
CA LYS A 174 16.63 -0.29 -18.61
C LYS A 174 16.51 -0.25 -17.08
N GLU A 175 17.48 -0.85 -16.40
CA GLU A 175 17.53 -0.83 -14.95
C GLU A 175 17.99 0.55 -14.42
N PRO A 176 17.36 1.09 -13.36
CA PRO A 176 17.86 2.26 -12.67
C PRO A 176 19.16 1.93 -11.91
N ALA A 177 20.13 2.84 -11.96
CA ALA A 177 21.38 2.67 -11.24
C ALA A 177 21.16 2.78 -9.73
N VAL A 178 21.69 1.82 -8.96
CA VAL A 178 21.61 1.81 -7.50
C VAL A 178 22.78 2.58 -6.90
N ALA A 179 22.53 3.73 -6.28
CA ALA A 179 23.57 4.52 -5.62
C ALA A 179 24.00 3.84 -4.30
N PRO A 180 25.31 3.67 -4.04
CA PRO A 180 25.81 3.13 -2.78
C PRO A 180 25.60 4.13 -1.64
N GLY A 181 25.23 3.63 -0.45
CA GLY A 181 25.09 4.44 0.77
C GLY A 181 23.74 5.14 0.91
N LEU A 182 22.64 4.38 0.88
CA LEU A 182 21.29 4.90 1.12
C LEU A 182 21.20 5.52 2.54
N PRO A 183 20.91 6.84 2.66
CA PRO A 183 20.80 7.49 3.97
C PRO A 183 19.65 6.88 4.80
N ALA A 184 19.87 6.70 6.10
CA ALA A 184 18.80 6.32 7.04
C ALA A 184 17.60 7.29 7.02
N GLU A 185 17.82 8.53 6.56
CA GLU A 185 16.78 9.53 6.32
C GLU A 185 15.72 9.07 5.31
N LEU A 186 16.05 8.15 4.39
CA LEU A 186 15.09 7.60 3.43
C LEU A 186 14.02 6.72 4.09
N LEU A 187 14.29 6.16 5.28
CA LEU A 187 13.29 5.40 6.04
C LEU A 187 12.16 6.30 6.54
N THR A 188 12.44 7.59 6.81
CA THR A 188 11.40 8.56 7.22
C THR A 188 10.41 8.89 6.10
N ARG A 189 10.76 8.56 4.85
CA ARG A 189 9.87 8.73 3.69
C ARG A 189 8.85 7.61 3.57
N ARG A 190 9.03 6.46 4.26
CA ARG A 190 8.10 5.36 4.12
C ARG A 190 6.73 5.73 4.74
N PRO A 191 5.63 5.55 3.99
CA PRO A 191 4.30 5.92 4.46
C PRO A 191 3.79 5.05 5.62
N ASP A 192 4.29 3.81 5.77
CA ASP A 192 3.94 2.90 6.86
C ASP A 192 4.51 3.36 8.21
N ILE A 193 5.77 3.79 8.24
CA ILE A 193 6.42 4.38 9.42
C ILE A 193 5.72 5.70 9.79
N ALA A 194 5.42 6.54 8.80
CA ALA A 194 4.69 7.79 9.03
C ALA A 194 3.28 7.53 9.60
N ALA A 195 2.58 6.49 9.15
CA ALA A 195 1.29 6.09 9.69
C ALA A 195 1.41 5.57 11.14
N ALA A 196 2.40 4.72 11.42
CA ALA A 196 2.66 4.21 12.77
C ALA A 196 3.01 5.33 13.75
N GLU A 197 3.83 6.30 13.34
CA GLU A 197 4.16 7.48 14.13
C GLU A 197 2.92 8.34 14.41
N ALA A 198 2.11 8.63 13.38
CA ALA A 198 0.89 9.40 13.53
C ALA A 198 -0.12 8.72 14.48
N ASN A 199 -0.23 7.38 14.43
CA ASN A 199 -1.04 6.59 15.35
C ASN A 199 -0.53 6.67 16.80
N LEU A 200 0.78 6.59 17.01
CA LEU A 200 1.40 6.76 18.33
C LEU A 200 1.16 8.17 18.89
N GLN A 201 1.31 9.21 18.05
CA GLN A 201 1.02 10.59 18.45
C GLN A 201 -0.47 10.80 18.79
N ALA A 202 -1.38 10.16 18.04
CA ALA A 202 -2.81 10.20 18.32
C ALA A 202 -3.14 9.54 19.67
N ALA A 203 -2.54 8.38 19.98
CA ALA A 203 -2.70 7.70 21.26
C ALA A 203 -2.16 8.53 22.43
N ASN A 204 -1.01 9.19 22.25
CA ASN A 204 -0.47 10.15 23.22
C ASN A 204 -1.44 11.31 23.50
N ALA A 205 -2.07 11.86 22.45
CA ALA A 205 -3.07 12.91 22.60
C ALA A 205 -4.33 12.40 23.33
N ASN A 206 -4.75 11.14 23.08
CA ASN A 206 -5.85 10.49 23.78
C ASN A 206 -5.55 10.27 25.27
N LEU A 207 -4.34 9.82 25.62
CA LEU A 207 -3.91 9.70 27.01
C LEU A 207 -3.93 11.06 27.72
N ALA A 208 -3.48 12.12 27.05
CA ALA A 208 -3.54 13.48 27.59
C ALA A 208 -4.98 13.99 27.77
N ALA A 209 -5.92 13.53 26.93
CA ALA A 209 -7.35 13.82 27.07
C ALA A 209 -8.00 13.02 28.21
N ALA A 210 -7.66 11.73 28.36
CA ALA A 210 -8.10 10.87 29.46
C ALA A 210 -7.61 11.40 30.82
N ARG A 211 -6.34 11.82 30.92
CA ARG A 211 -5.81 12.50 32.11
C ARG A 211 -6.51 13.82 32.39
N ALA A 212 -6.88 14.58 31.36
CA ALA A 212 -7.61 15.84 31.52
C ALA A 212 -9.07 15.62 31.97
N ALA A 213 -9.69 14.48 31.64
CA ALA A 213 -11.03 14.13 32.12
C ALA A 213 -11.07 13.84 33.64
N MET A 214 -9.91 13.56 34.26
CA MET A 214 -9.78 13.45 35.72
C MET A 214 -9.67 14.82 36.41
N LEU A 215 -9.52 15.91 35.66
CA LEU A 215 -9.46 17.27 36.16
C LEU A 215 -10.85 17.95 36.08
N PRO A 216 -11.09 19.03 36.85
CA PRO A 216 -12.33 19.80 36.73
C PRO A 216 -12.54 20.32 35.31
N SER A 217 -13.73 20.14 34.76
CA SER A 217 -14.07 20.60 33.42
C SER A 217 -14.76 21.96 33.50
N LEU A 218 -14.16 22.98 32.89
CA LEU A 218 -14.73 24.32 32.78
C LEU A 218 -15.40 24.47 31.42
N THR A 219 -16.71 24.65 31.42
CA THR A 219 -17.50 24.91 30.21
C THR A 219 -17.99 26.36 30.22
N LEU A 220 -17.53 27.13 29.24
CA LEU A 220 -17.97 28.51 29.01
C LEU A 220 -19.06 28.49 27.92
N THR A 221 -20.26 28.90 28.29
CA THR A 221 -21.40 29.03 27.39
C THR A 221 -21.74 30.49 27.25
N ALA A 222 -21.67 31.01 26.04
CA ALA A 222 -22.18 32.34 25.72
C ALA A 222 -23.38 32.20 24.80
N SER A 223 -24.46 32.90 25.12
CA SER A 223 -25.63 33.01 24.26
C SER A 223 -25.99 34.47 24.07
N GLY A 224 -26.32 34.85 22.84
CA GLY A 224 -26.81 36.18 22.48
C GLY A 224 -28.04 36.05 21.60
N GLY A 225 -29.05 36.89 21.86
CA GLY A 225 -30.32 36.84 21.16
C GLY A 225 -31.18 38.04 21.47
N VAL A 226 -32.41 38.01 20.96
CA VAL A 226 -33.39 39.05 21.27
C VAL A 226 -34.51 38.40 22.09
N GLN A 227 -34.85 39.00 23.21
CA GLN A 227 -35.91 38.51 24.10
C GLN A 227 -36.99 39.58 24.19
N ASN A 228 -38.25 39.19 24.02
CA ASN A 228 -39.39 40.08 24.20
C ASN A 228 -40.09 39.74 25.53
N PRO A 229 -40.02 40.61 26.56
CA PRO A 229 -40.68 40.38 27.84
C PRO A 229 -42.19 40.74 27.84
N VAL A 230 -42.75 41.25 26.74
CA VAL A 230 -44.15 41.70 26.70
C VAL A 230 -44.83 41.26 25.39
N LEU A 231 -45.82 40.36 25.51
CA LEU A 231 -47.13 40.29 24.82
C LEU A 231 -47.57 38.85 24.46
N PRO A 232 -48.79 38.44 24.85
CA PRO A 232 -49.48 37.32 24.24
C PRO A 232 -50.05 37.74 22.88
N GLY A 233 -49.55 37.16 21.78
CA GLY A 233 -50.33 37.06 20.54
C GLY A 233 -49.83 37.75 19.27
N THR A 234 -48.71 38.47 19.25
CA THR A 234 -48.24 39.13 18.00
C THR A 234 -46.78 38.79 17.69
N ILE A 235 -46.58 37.93 16.68
CA ILE A 235 -45.27 37.48 16.18
C ILE A 235 -44.54 38.55 15.35
N ASN A 236 -45.14 39.73 15.08
CA ASN A 236 -44.70 40.56 13.96
C ASN A 236 -44.05 41.91 14.30
N THR A 237 -43.68 42.16 15.56
CA THR A 237 -43.10 43.45 15.96
C THR A 237 -41.82 43.27 16.77
N ILE A 238 -40.68 43.42 16.08
CA ILE A 238 -39.32 43.53 16.67
C ILE A 238 -39.19 44.81 17.53
N SER A 239 -40.17 45.72 17.50
CA SER A 239 -40.15 47.05 18.12
C SER A 239 -40.17 47.09 19.66
N GLY A 240 -40.31 45.95 20.35
CA GLY A 240 -40.17 45.83 21.81
C GLY A 240 -39.10 44.84 22.26
N ALA A 241 -38.33 44.28 21.31
CA ALA A 241 -37.41 43.19 21.57
C ALA A 241 -36.04 43.76 21.99
N GLY A 242 -35.66 43.57 23.26
CA GLY A 242 -34.40 44.05 23.81
C GLY A 242 -33.24 43.07 23.53
N PRO A 243 -32.00 43.57 23.37
CA PRO A 243 -30.84 42.69 23.27
C PRO A 243 -30.69 41.89 24.58
N SER A 244 -30.65 40.57 24.46
CA SER A 244 -30.43 39.63 25.56
C SER A 244 -29.12 38.89 25.35
N GLY A 245 -28.31 38.81 26.39
CA GLY A 245 -27.03 38.13 26.36
C GLY A 245 -26.76 37.48 27.71
N ALA A 246 -26.29 36.25 27.70
CA ALA A 246 -25.90 35.53 28.90
C ALA A 246 -24.54 34.88 28.67
N VAL A 247 -23.66 35.00 29.65
CA VAL A 247 -22.41 34.26 29.73
C VAL A 247 -22.49 33.43 31.01
N ALA A 248 -22.40 32.12 30.86
CA ALA A 248 -22.40 31.18 31.97
C ALA A 248 -21.10 30.37 31.92
N ALA A 249 -20.48 30.18 33.08
CA ALA A 249 -19.39 29.25 33.28
C ALA A 249 -19.89 28.13 34.19
N ASN A 250 -19.69 26.88 33.79
CA ASN A 250 -20.00 25.73 34.63
C ASN A 250 -18.73 24.91 34.86
N LEU A 251 -18.40 24.67 36.12
CA LEU A 251 -17.26 23.87 36.56
C LEU A 251 -17.79 22.55 37.13
N THR A 252 -17.48 21.43 36.49
CA THR A 252 -17.91 20.11 36.94
C THR A 252 -16.71 19.22 37.25
N GLN A 253 -16.74 18.52 38.38
CA GLN A 253 -15.71 17.57 38.77
C GLN A 253 -16.36 16.28 39.25
N VAL A 254 -15.87 15.15 38.77
CA VAL A 254 -16.32 13.83 39.22
C VAL A 254 -15.59 13.48 40.51
N ILE A 255 -16.33 13.33 41.62
CA ILE A 255 -15.76 13.03 42.94
C ILE A 255 -15.67 11.51 43.16
N PHE A 256 -16.66 10.76 42.69
CA PHE A 256 -16.71 9.31 42.84
C PHE A 256 -17.22 8.64 41.57
N ASP A 257 -16.41 7.76 40.99
CA ASP A 257 -16.69 7.05 39.74
C ASP A 257 -16.38 5.55 39.82
N HIS A 258 -16.17 5.02 41.04
CA HIS A 258 -15.72 3.64 41.30
C HIS A 258 -14.44 3.23 40.54
N GLY A 259 -13.56 4.18 40.21
CA GLY A 259 -12.30 3.91 39.52
C GLY A 259 -12.42 3.84 37.98
N LYS A 260 -13.58 4.13 37.40
CA LYS A 260 -13.81 4.10 35.94
C LYS A 260 -12.78 4.95 35.16
N LEU A 261 -12.52 6.19 35.57
CA LEU A 261 -11.57 7.08 34.89
C LEU A 261 -10.11 6.59 35.05
N ARG A 262 -9.79 5.92 36.17
CA ARG A 262 -8.46 5.30 36.35
C ARG A 262 -8.28 4.12 35.40
N ALA A 263 -9.28 3.24 35.31
CA ALA A 263 -9.27 2.12 34.38
C ALA A 263 -9.16 2.58 32.92
N GLN A 264 -9.92 3.61 32.52
CA GLN A 264 -9.82 4.21 31.19
C GLN A 264 -8.44 4.81 30.91
N ARG A 265 -7.82 5.49 31.88
CA ARG A 265 -6.44 5.97 31.75
C ARG A 265 -5.49 4.79 31.54
N ASP A 266 -5.60 3.74 32.34
CA ASP A 266 -4.70 2.58 32.28
C ASP A 266 -4.83 1.81 30.96
N GLU A 267 -6.05 1.69 30.44
CA GLU A 267 -6.33 1.19 29.09
C GLU A 267 -5.63 2.06 28.02
N THR A 268 -5.81 3.39 28.06
CA THR A 268 -5.16 4.28 27.07
C THR A 268 -3.63 4.26 27.16
N LEU A 269 -3.07 4.07 28.36
CA LEU A 269 -1.63 3.93 28.59
C LEU A 269 -1.10 2.60 28.04
N ALA A 270 -1.85 1.50 28.24
CA ALA A 270 -1.50 0.21 27.66
C ALA A 270 -1.51 0.28 26.13
N ARG A 271 -2.52 0.95 25.55
CA ARG A 271 -2.63 1.16 24.10
C ARG A 271 -1.48 2.00 23.52
N GLU A 272 -1.03 3.02 24.24
CA GLU A 272 0.15 3.82 23.84
C GLU A 272 1.41 2.94 23.79
N ARG A 273 1.63 2.08 24.80
CA ARG A 273 2.77 1.17 24.85
C ARG A 273 2.75 0.14 23.73
N GLU A 274 1.57 -0.39 23.41
CA GLU A 274 1.36 -1.29 22.27
C GLU A 274 1.77 -0.61 20.96
N LEU A 275 1.26 0.59 20.70
CA LEU A 275 1.58 1.35 19.48
C LEU A 275 3.04 1.75 19.39
N LEU A 276 3.70 2.00 20.52
CA LEU A 276 5.14 2.24 20.56
C LEU A 276 5.93 1.00 20.16
N ALA A 277 5.49 -0.19 20.56
CA ALA A 277 6.09 -1.45 20.10
C ALA A 277 5.86 -1.66 18.60
N THR A 278 4.64 -1.41 18.10
CA THR A 278 4.32 -1.48 16.66
C THR A 278 5.17 -0.52 15.84
N TYR A 279 5.41 0.71 16.32
CA TYR A 279 6.29 1.67 15.65
C TYR A 279 7.74 1.15 15.57
N ARG A 280 8.27 0.60 16.67
CA ARG A 280 9.61 0.01 16.70
C ARG A 280 9.74 -1.17 15.74
N GLU A 281 8.72 -2.04 15.69
CA GLU A 281 8.65 -3.15 14.76
C GLU A 281 8.66 -2.68 13.31
N ALA A 282 7.86 -1.67 12.97
CA ALA A 282 7.82 -1.10 11.60
C ALA A 282 9.18 -0.55 11.16
N VAL A 283 9.91 0.13 12.05
CA VAL A 283 11.26 0.63 11.76
C VAL A 283 12.26 -0.50 11.54
N LEU A 284 12.23 -1.55 12.38
CA LEU A 284 13.12 -2.70 12.23
C LEU A 284 12.80 -3.51 10.97
N ALA A 285 11.52 -3.73 10.69
CA ALA A 285 11.08 -4.39 9.46
C ALA A 285 11.57 -3.63 8.23
N ALA A 286 11.47 -2.30 8.24
CA ALA A 286 11.94 -1.49 7.13
C ALA A 286 13.45 -1.59 6.88
N LEU A 287 14.26 -1.63 7.94
CA LEU A 287 15.71 -1.85 7.83
C LEU A 287 16.02 -3.22 7.23
N VAL A 288 15.31 -4.26 7.68
CA VAL A 288 15.45 -5.62 7.17
C VAL A 288 15.06 -5.71 5.69
N ASP A 289 13.99 -5.04 5.26
CA ASP A 289 13.57 -5.01 3.85
C ASP A 289 14.65 -4.41 2.94
N VAL A 290 15.26 -3.29 3.37
CA VAL A 290 16.34 -2.62 2.62
C VAL A 290 17.56 -3.53 2.52
N GLU A 291 18.01 -4.09 3.65
CA GLU A 291 19.17 -4.97 3.69
C GLU A 291 18.99 -6.20 2.80
N LYS A 292 17.81 -6.84 2.85
CA LYS A 292 17.47 -7.97 1.98
C LYS A 292 17.51 -7.59 0.50
N ALA A 293 16.92 -6.46 0.13
CA ALA A 293 16.90 -6.02 -1.26
C ALA A 293 18.30 -5.68 -1.79
N LEU A 294 19.12 -4.98 -1.00
CA LEU A 294 20.51 -4.66 -1.37
C LEU A 294 21.38 -5.90 -1.47
N SER A 295 21.33 -6.77 -0.46
CA SER A 295 22.09 -8.03 -0.46
C SER A 295 21.71 -8.91 -1.66
N ALA A 296 20.42 -9.00 -2.00
CA ALA A 296 19.96 -9.72 -3.18
C ALA A 296 20.51 -9.11 -4.48
N LEU A 297 20.50 -7.78 -4.63
CA LEU A 297 21.04 -7.11 -5.81
C LEU A 297 22.55 -7.30 -5.96
N GLU A 298 23.31 -7.23 -4.86
CA GLU A 298 24.74 -7.50 -4.87
C GLU A 298 25.05 -8.94 -5.27
N HIS A 299 24.35 -9.90 -4.67
CA HIS A 299 24.46 -11.31 -5.02
C HIS A 299 24.15 -11.57 -6.51
N LEU A 300 23.01 -11.05 -7.00
CA LEU A 300 22.57 -11.23 -8.38
C LEU A 300 23.52 -10.58 -9.38
N LYS A 301 24.13 -9.45 -9.02
CA LYS A 301 25.18 -8.80 -9.83
C LYS A 301 26.44 -9.65 -9.88
N ALA A 302 26.86 -10.25 -8.77
CA ALA A 302 28.03 -11.13 -8.73
C ALA A 302 27.82 -12.42 -9.54
N VAL A 303 26.60 -12.93 -9.61
CA VAL A 303 26.25 -14.17 -10.33
C VAL A 303 26.04 -13.95 -11.83
N GLU A 304 25.73 -12.72 -12.27
CA GLU A 304 25.38 -12.41 -13.67
C GLU A 304 26.44 -12.86 -14.69
N GLU A 305 27.72 -12.58 -14.41
CA GLU A 305 28.83 -12.95 -15.30
C GLU A 305 28.97 -14.47 -15.41
N PHE A 306 28.92 -15.18 -14.28
CA PHE A 306 29.01 -16.64 -14.26
C PHE A 306 27.85 -17.29 -15.02
N GLN A 307 26.64 -16.76 -14.92
CA GLN A 307 25.50 -17.28 -15.69
C GLN A 307 25.66 -17.06 -17.19
N ARG A 308 26.21 -15.91 -17.60
CA ARG A 308 26.49 -15.62 -19.02
C ARG A 308 27.53 -16.59 -19.57
N VAL A 309 28.59 -16.86 -18.82
CA VAL A 309 29.60 -17.87 -19.18
C VAL A 309 28.97 -19.26 -19.25
N ASN A 310 28.16 -19.64 -18.26
CA ASN A 310 27.49 -20.94 -18.21
C ASN A 310 26.61 -21.19 -19.44
N VAL A 311 25.80 -20.21 -19.86
CA VAL A 311 24.98 -20.31 -21.08
C VAL A 311 25.87 -20.45 -22.31
N ASN A 312 26.87 -19.58 -22.48
CA ASN A 312 27.75 -19.60 -23.65
C ASN A 312 28.54 -20.91 -23.80
N GLU A 313 29.09 -21.44 -22.70
CA GLU A 313 29.83 -22.71 -22.74
C GLU A 313 28.90 -23.91 -22.91
N SER A 314 27.68 -23.88 -22.33
CA SER A 314 26.66 -24.91 -22.59
C SER A 314 26.21 -24.93 -24.05
N GLU A 315 26.10 -23.76 -24.70
CA GLU A 315 25.79 -23.64 -26.13
C GLU A 315 26.89 -24.27 -26.99
N ARG A 316 28.15 -23.92 -26.71
CA ARG A 316 29.32 -24.49 -27.40
C ARG A 316 29.41 -26.00 -27.24
N ALA A 317 29.19 -26.50 -26.02
CA ALA A 317 29.22 -27.93 -25.74
C ALA A 317 28.12 -28.68 -26.50
N PHE A 318 26.89 -28.15 -26.49
CA PHE A 318 25.77 -28.75 -27.22
C PHE A 318 26.01 -28.79 -28.73
N GLU A 319 26.42 -27.68 -29.35
CA GLU A 319 26.71 -27.64 -30.79
C GLU A 319 27.86 -28.59 -31.17
N GLY A 320 28.91 -28.65 -30.34
CA GLY A 320 30.01 -29.60 -30.54
C GLY A 320 29.54 -31.07 -30.49
N ALA A 321 28.71 -31.42 -29.49
CA ALA A 321 28.17 -32.76 -29.36
C ALA A 321 27.21 -33.12 -30.50
N ARG A 322 26.39 -32.17 -30.94
CA ARG A 322 25.49 -32.32 -32.07
C ARG A 322 26.24 -32.65 -33.35
N VAL A 323 27.26 -31.86 -33.69
CA VAL A 323 28.09 -32.09 -34.88
C VAL A 323 28.80 -33.44 -34.83
N ARG A 324 29.32 -33.86 -33.65
CA ARG A 324 29.93 -35.18 -33.49
C ARG A 324 28.93 -36.32 -33.68
N TYR A 325 27.72 -36.18 -33.13
CA TYR A 325 26.66 -37.16 -33.27
C TYR A 325 26.21 -37.31 -34.72
N GLU A 326 25.99 -36.19 -35.43
CA GLU A 326 25.64 -36.16 -36.86
C GLU A 326 26.73 -36.80 -37.74
N ARG A 327 28.00 -36.67 -37.36
CA ARG A 327 29.15 -37.33 -38.02
C ARG A 327 29.39 -38.78 -37.57
N GLY A 328 28.58 -39.31 -36.67
CA GLY A 328 28.68 -40.70 -36.19
C GLY A 328 29.82 -40.99 -35.20
N SER A 329 30.54 -39.97 -34.72
CA SER A 329 31.64 -40.10 -33.75
C SER A 329 31.28 -39.66 -32.32
N GLY A 330 30.03 -39.26 -32.11
CA GLY A 330 29.47 -38.82 -30.83
C GLY A 330 28.45 -39.81 -30.28
N ASP A 331 28.34 -39.83 -28.95
CA ASP A 331 27.37 -40.63 -28.20
C ASP A 331 26.02 -39.89 -28.05
N PHE A 332 24.91 -40.62 -28.19
CA PHE A 332 23.55 -40.07 -28.11
C PHE A 332 23.21 -39.58 -26.70
N LEU A 333 23.62 -40.31 -25.66
CA LEU A 333 23.35 -39.92 -24.28
C LEU A 333 24.05 -38.61 -23.94
N THR A 334 25.31 -38.45 -24.38
CA THR A 334 26.06 -37.20 -24.24
C THR A 334 25.36 -36.02 -24.92
N LEU A 335 24.82 -36.21 -26.13
CA LEU A 335 24.05 -35.17 -26.83
C LEU A 335 22.79 -34.77 -26.05
N LEU A 336 22.02 -35.77 -25.58
CA LEU A 336 20.79 -35.53 -24.83
C LEU A 336 21.05 -34.81 -23.52
N GLU A 337 22.13 -35.17 -22.82
CA GLU A 337 22.52 -34.53 -21.56
C GLU A 337 22.88 -33.06 -21.79
N LEU A 338 23.75 -32.77 -22.75
CA LEU A 338 24.15 -31.38 -23.05
C LEU A 338 22.98 -30.52 -23.53
N GLN A 339 22.01 -31.10 -24.24
CA GLN A 339 20.76 -30.42 -24.60
C GLN A 339 19.96 -30.01 -23.35
N ARG A 340 19.84 -30.91 -22.37
CA ARG A 340 19.16 -30.63 -21.10
C ARG A 340 19.91 -29.58 -20.29
N THR A 341 21.24 -29.67 -20.22
CA THR A 341 22.10 -28.68 -19.55
C THR A 341 21.92 -27.29 -20.16
N LEU A 342 21.94 -27.17 -21.49
CA LEU A 342 21.74 -25.91 -22.19
C LEU A 342 20.36 -25.30 -21.91
N TYR A 343 19.30 -26.11 -21.99
CA TYR A 343 17.95 -25.65 -21.68
C TYR A 343 17.86 -25.14 -20.24
N ALA A 344 18.38 -25.90 -19.27
CA ALA A 344 18.39 -25.50 -17.86
C ALA A 344 19.18 -24.21 -17.64
N ALA A 345 20.36 -24.06 -18.27
CA ALA A 345 21.17 -22.84 -18.17
C ALA A 345 20.42 -21.60 -18.69
N ARG A 346 19.76 -21.71 -19.85
CA ARG A 346 18.97 -20.61 -20.43
C ARG A 346 17.75 -20.26 -19.57
N ASP A 347 17.00 -21.25 -19.11
CA ASP A 347 15.83 -21.02 -18.24
C ASP A 347 16.23 -20.38 -16.91
N GLN A 348 17.30 -20.88 -16.27
CA GLN A 348 17.85 -20.28 -15.04
C GLN A 348 18.31 -18.85 -15.26
N PHE A 349 18.98 -18.55 -16.36
CA PHE A 349 19.41 -17.18 -16.66
C PHE A 349 18.23 -16.20 -16.70
N THR A 350 17.11 -16.57 -17.33
CA THR A 350 15.89 -15.73 -17.33
C THR A 350 15.28 -15.61 -15.94
N GLN A 351 15.32 -16.67 -15.10
CA GLN A 351 14.87 -16.59 -13.71
C GLN A 351 15.73 -15.63 -12.87
N TYR A 352 17.06 -15.60 -13.06
CA TYR A 352 17.94 -14.64 -12.40
C TYR A 352 17.65 -13.20 -12.82
N LYS A 353 17.38 -12.95 -14.12
CA LYS A 353 16.95 -11.62 -14.59
C LYS A 353 15.66 -11.17 -13.88
N LEU A 354 14.68 -12.05 -13.79
CA LEU A 354 13.42 -11.76 -13.10
C LEU A 354 13.65 -11.47 -11.61
N ALA A 355 14.46 -12.28 -10.92
CA ALA A 355 14.80 -12.08 -9.51
C ALA A 355 15.47 -10.71 -9.26
N ARG A 356 16.30 -10.25 -10.22
CA ARG A 356 16.94 -8.93 -10.16
C ARG A 356 15.92 -7.80 -10.26
N LEU A 357 14.97 -7.91 -11.19
CA LEU A 357 13.89 -6.92 -11.33
C LEU A 357 12.99 -6.88 -10.09
N HIS A 358 12.62 -8.03 -9.53
CA HIS A 358 11.89 -8.08 -8.26
C HIS A 358 12.67 -7.43 -7.10
N SER A 359 13.98 -7.65 -7.03
CA SER A 359 14.83 -7.05 -6.01
C SER A 359 14.92 -5.52 -6.16
N LEU A 360 14.92 -5.01 -7.39
CA LEU A 360 14.85 -3.56 -7.67
C LEU A 360 13.49 -2.98 -7.23
N VAL A 361 12.39 -3.66 -7.54
CA VAL A 361 11.04 -3.24 -7.10
C VAL A 361 10.95 -3.27 -5.57
N ALA A 362 11.48 -4.32 -4.92
CA ALA A 362 11.54 -4.43 -3.47
C ALA A 362 12.34 -3.29 -2.85
N LEU A 363 13.49 -2.93 -3.43
CA LEU A 363 14.27 -1.77 -2.99
C LEU A 363 13.47 -0.47 -3.13
N CYS A 364 12.80 -0.24 -4.26
CA CYS A 364 11.97 0.94 -4.46
C CYS A 364 10.82 1.04 -3.46
N LYS A 365 10.17 -0.09 -3.11
CA LYS A 365 9.16 -0.17 -2.05
C LYS A 365 9.77 0.14 -0.69
N ALA A 366 10.89 -0.49 -0.36
CA ALA A 366 11.55 -0.34 0.94
C ALA A 366 12.02 1.10 1.21
N LEU A 367 12.28 1.88 0.15
CA LEU A 367 12.68 3.29 0.23
C LEU A 367 11.50 4.29 0.18
N GLY A 368 10.26 3.82 0.08
CA GLY A 368 9.07 4.68 0.15
C GLY A 368 8.62 5.30 -1.18
N GLY A 369 9.00 4.74 -2.34
CA GLY A 369 8.35 5.09 -3.62
C GLY A 369 9.10 6.04 -4.55
N GLY A 370 10.36 5.75 -4.85
CA GLY A 370 11.12 6.37 -5.93
C GLY A 370 12.35 7.13 -5.45
N TRP A 371 13.43 7.04 -6.23
CA TRP A 371 14.61 7.88 -6.08
C TRP A 371 14.36 9.22 -6.77
N SER A 372 13.97 10.23 -6.00
CA SER A 372 14.28 11.61 -6.36
C SER A 372 15.55 12.00 -5.58
N GLY A 373 16.68 11.96 -6.27
CA GLY A 373 17.80 12.84 -5.99
C GLY A 373 17.48 14.25 -6.48
#